data_AF-A0A935NEQ0-F1
#
_entry.id   AF-A0A935NEQ0-F1
#
_cell.length_a   1.000
_cell.length_b   1.000
_cell.length_c   1.000
_cell.angle_alpha   90.00
_cell.angle_beta   90.00
_cell.angle_gamma   90.00
#
_symmetry.space_group_name_H-M   'P 1'
#
loop_
_entity.id
_entity.type
_entity.pdbx_description
1 polymer ?
#
loop_
_entity_poly.entity_id
_entity_poly.type
_entity_poly.pdbx_seq_one_letter_code
_entity_poly.pdbx_strand_id
1 'polypeptide(L)'
;MNKHSFGSNNDPGDTVFNGIIAGVTAPFICFFILLGLDWLIGFFLKIPGGVFSIKFMATVSVVANILPLQVFSRQERGIALKGLVGTTILLIFALVWYFRDQIFIE
;
A
#
# COMPACT_ATOMS: atom_id res chain seq x y z
N MET A 1 -32.24 -8.73 -29.42
CA MET A 1 -30.78 -8.74 -29.65
C MET A 1 -30.19 -7.63 -28.79
N ASN A 2 -29.91 -7.95 -27.51
CA ASN A 2 -29.49 -6.97 -26.51
C ASN A 2 -28.05 -6.55 -26.80
N LYS A 3 -27.87 -5.32 -27.30
CA LYS A 3 -26.59 -4.64 -27.22
C LYS A 3 -26.27 -4.50 -25.72
N HIS A 4 -25.35 -5.33 -25.23
CA HIS A 4 -24.57 -4.99 -24.05
C HIS A 4 -23.86 -3.68 -24.37
N SER A 5 -24.51 -2.57 -24.03
CA SER A 5 -23.83 -1.31 -23.82
C SER A 5 -22.78 -1.60 -22.76
N PHE A 6 -21.52 -1.75 -23.18
CA PHE A 6 -20.39 -1.63 -22.29
C PHE A 6 -20.56 -0.27 -21.63
N GLY A 7 -21.13 -0.29 -20.43
CA GLY A 7 -21.42 0.88 -19.63
C GLY A 7 -20.12 1.58 -19.35
N SER A 8 -19.75 2.48 -20.24
CA SER A 8 -18.89 3.63 -20.00
C SER A 8 -19.63 4.57 -19.05
N ASN A 9 -19.98 4.08 -17.86
CA ASN A 9 -20.22 4.96 -16.73
C ASN A 9 -18.83 5.44 -16.33
N ASN A 10 -18.37 6.50 -17.00
CA ASN A 10 -17.12 7.18 -16.70
C ASN A 10 -17.26 7.82 -15.32
N ASP A 11 -17.15 7.03 -14.24
CA ASP A 11 -16.81 7.59 -12.93
C ASP A 11 -15.45 8.24 -13.15
N PRO A 12 -15.32 9.58 -13.06
CA PRO A 12 -14.04 10.26 -13.25
C PRO A 12 -12.96 9.72 -12.29
N GLY A 13 -13.37 9.05 -11.21
CA GLY A 13 -12.53 8.37 -10.25
C GLY A 13 -11.97 7.01 -10.71
N ASP A 14 -12.52 6.34 -11.71
CA ASP A 14 -12.09 5.00 -12.14
C ASP A 14 -10.98 5.04 -13.20
N THR A 15 -9.79 5.51 -12.79
CA THR A 15 -8.61 5.57 -13.65
C THR A 15 -7.46 4.77 -13.04
N VAL A 16 -6.63 4.18 -13.91
CA VAL A 16 -5.40 3.48 -13.49
C VAL A 16 -4.52 4.39 -12.64
N PHE A 17 -4.46 5.67 -12.99
CA PHE A 17 -3.67 6.67 -12.29
C PHE A 17 -4.13 6.87 -10.83
N ASN A 18 -5.44 6.93 -10.58
CA ASN A 18 -5.97 6.98 -9.21
C ASN A 18 -5.64 5.71 -8.42
N GLY A 19 -5.67 4.56 -9.10
CA GLY A 19 -5.18 3.29 -8.56
C GLY A 19 -3.73 3.34 -8.10
N ILE A 20 -2.84 3.88 -8.94
CA ILE A 20 -1.42 4.04 -8.65
C ILE A 20 -1.21 5.01 -7.48
N ILE A 21 -1.86 6.17 -7.50
CA ILE A 21 -1.75 7.16 -6.42
C ILE A 21 -2.16 6.53 -5.10
N ALA A 22 -3.31 5.85 -5.04
CA ALA A 22 -3.75 5.17 -3.83
C ALA A 22 -2.77 4.07 -3.38
N GLY A 23 -2.26 3.27 -4.32
CA GLY A 23 -1.31 2.20 -4.09
C GLY A 23 0.06 2.66 -3.54
N VAL A 24 0.45 3.92 -3.77
CA VAL A 24 1.66 4.54 -3.18
C VAL A 24 1.34 5.31 -1.89
N THR A 25 0.24 6.06 -1.89
CA THR A 25 -0.09 6.99 -0.79
C THR A 25 -0.46 6.24 0.48
N ALA A 26 -1.24 5.17 0.38
CA ALA A 26 -1.64 4.37 1.54
C ALA A 26 -0.44 3.77 2.31
N PRO A 27 0.52 3.08 1.66
CA PRO A 27 1.71 2.58 2.35
C PRO A 27 2.58 3.72 2.86
N PHE A 28 2.74 4.80 2.10
CA PHE A 28 3.51 5.96 2.56
C PHE A 28 2.95 6.55 3.86
N ILE A 29 1.65 6.84 3.91
CA ILE A 29 0.99 7.36 5.11
C ILE A 29 1.12 6.36 6.27
N CYS A 30 0.87 5.08 6.02
CA CYS A 30 0.98 4.04 7.05
C CYS A 30 2.40 3.96 7.63
N PHE A 31 3.43 4.05 6.80
CA PHE A 31 4.82 4.04 7.24
C PHE A 31 5.13 5.22 8.17
N PHE A 32 4.71 6.44 7.83
CA PHE A 32 4.93 7.61 8.69
C PHE A 32 4.15 7.54 10.00
N ILE A 33 2.94 6.97 10.00
CA ILE A 33 2.19 6.71 11.23
C ILE A 33 2.96 5.73 12.13
N LEU A 34 3.49 4.65 11.56
CA LEU A 34 4.28 3.68 12.32
C LEU A 34 5.59 4.28 12.84
N LEU A 35 6.25 5.13 12.06
CA LEU A 35 7.45 5.85 12.48
C LEU A 35 7.15 6.83 13.63
N GLY A 36 6.03 7.56 13.55
CA GLY A 36 5.59 8.43 14.62
C GLY A 36 5.22 7.65 15.90
N LEU A 37 4.59 6.49 15.73
CA LEU A 37 4.26 5.60 16.84
C LEU A 37 5.51 5.00 17.49
N ASP A 38 6.49 4.57 16.69
CA ASP A 38 7.79 4.09 17.15
C ASP A 38 8.48 5.13 18.02
N TRP A 39 8.54 6.36 17.54
CA TRP A 39 9.14 7.48 18.24
C TRP A 39 8.40 7.81 19.54
N LEU A 40 7.06 7.85 19.50
CA LEU A 40 6.23 8.16 20.67
C LEU A 40 6.41 7.10 21.76
N ILE A 41 6.34 5.82 21.40
CA ILE A 41 6.52 4.72 22.35
C ILE A 41 7.96 4.71 22.89
N GLY A 42 8.97 4.90 22.02
CA GLY A 42 10.37 5.00 22.43
C GLY A 42 10.61 6.13 23.42
N PHE A 43 9.97 7.29 23.23
CA PHE A 43 10.02 8.43 24.13
C PHE A 43 9.40 8.11 25.50
N PHE A 44 8.19 7.52 25.53
CA PHE A 44 7.51 7.20 26.78
C PHE A 44 8.15 6.04 27.56
N LEU A 45 8.62 5.01 26.86
CA LEU A 45 9.22 3.82 27.47
C LEU A 45 10.73 3.92 27.71
N LYS A 46 11.37 5.03 27.29
CA LYS A 46 12.82 5.26 27.38
C LYS A 46 13.64 4.10 26.76
N ILE A 47 13.17 3.56 25.65
CA ILE A 47 13.87 2.48 24.92
C ILE A 47 14.82 3.11 23.90
N PRO A 48 16.15 3.00 24.10
CA PRO A 48 17.12 3.50 23.12
C PRO A 48 17.14 2.58 21.90
N GLY A 49 16.96 3.16 20.70
CA GLY A 49 17.10 2.45 19.43
C GLY A 49 15.81 2.15 18.65
N GLY A 50 14.65 2.62 19.14
CA GLY A 50 13.36 2.36 18.51
C GLY A 50 12.74 1.04 18.98
N VAL A 51 11.43 0.93 18.82
CA VAL A 51 10.60 -0.20 19.27
C VAL A 51 10.37 -1.18 18.12
N PHE A 52 10.17 -0.65 16.91
CA PHE A 52 9.86 -1.41 15.71
C PHE A 52 11.05 -1.43 14.75
N SER A 53 11.30 -2.60 14.17
CA SER A 53 12.27 -2.71 13.08
C SER A 53 11.74 -2.00 11.83
N ILE A 54 12.63 -1.32 11.09
CA ILE A 54 12.31 -0.71 9.79
C ILE A 54 11.69 -1.74 8.83
N LYS A 55 12.12 -3.01 8.88
CA LYS A 55 11.54 -4.09 8.06
C LYS A 55 10.07 -4.33 8.39
N PHE A 56 9.75 -4.35 9.68
CA PHE A 56 8.38 -4.53 10.15
C PHE A 56 7.50 -3.38 9.68
N MET A 57 7.97 -2.13 9.86
CA MET A 57 7.22 -0.95 9.43
C MET A 57 7.00 -0.94 7.91
N ALA A 58 8.03 -1.26 7.12
CA ALA A 58 7.92 -1.36 5.67
C ALA A 58 6.92 -2.45 5.23
N THR A 59 7.00 -3.65 5.79
CA THR A 59 6.08 -4.75 5.45
C THR A 59 4.64 -4.42 5.79
N VAL A 60 4.39 -3.93 7.01
CA VAL A 60 3.03 -3.55 7.45
C VAL A 60 2.49 -2.41 6.59
N SER A 61 3.34 -1.45 6.20
CA SER A 61 2.92 -0.35 5.34
C SER A 61 2.44 -0.84 3.97
N VAL A 62 3.14 -1.78 3.33
CA VAL A 62 2.71 -2.37 2.05
C VAL A 62 1.41 -3.15 2.22
N VAL A 63 1.23 -3.86 3.33
CA VAL A 63 -0.03 -4.57 3.65
C VAL A 63 -1.20 -3.59 3.81
N ALA A 64 -0.97 -2.33 4.18
CA ALA A 64 -2.00 -1.31 4.27
C ALA A 64 -2.73 -1.04 2.94
N ASN A 65 -2.17 -1.44 1.80
CA ASN A 65 -2.87 -1.40 0.49
C ASN A 65 -4.13 -2.27 0.43
N ILE A 66 -4.34 -3.19 1.39
CA ILE A 66 -5.61 -3.90 1.55
C ILE A 66 -6.78 -2.93 1.78
N LEU A 67 -6.56 -1.81 2.47
CA LEU A 67 -7.61 -0.82 2.74
C LEU A 67 -8.15 -0.20 1.45
N PRO A 68 -7.34 0.47 0.60
CA PRO A 68 -7.84 0.99 -0.68
C PRO A 68 -8.29 -0.11 -1.64
N LEU A 69 -7.73 -1.34 -1.56
CA LEU A 69 -8.19 -2.49 -2.34
C LEU A 69 -9.64 -2.84 -2.02
N GLN A 70 -10.00 -2.91 -0.73
CA GLN A 70 -11.37 -3.16 -0.30
C GLN A 70 -12.32 -2.01 -0.71
N VAL A 71 -11.87 -0.76 -0.62
CA VAL A 71 -12.66 0.41 -1.03
C VAL A 71 -12.95 0.37 -2.53
N PHE A 72 -11.94 0.17 -3.38
CA PHE A 72 -12.14 0.12 -4.84
C PHE A 72 -12.91 -1.12 -5.28
N SER A 73 -12.73 -2.25 -4.61
CA SER A 73 -13.53 -3.45 -4.87
C SER A 73 -15.02 -3.23 -4.54
N ARG A 74 -15.34 -2.48 -3.49
CA ARG A 74 -16.73 -2.14 -3.14
C ARG A 74 -17.33 -1.06 -4.03
N GLN A 75 -16.51 -0.19 -4.61
CA GLN A 75 -16.92 0.87 -5.53
C GLN A 75 -17.03 0.39 -6.99
N GLU A 76 -16.81 -0.91 -7.26
CA GLU A 76 -16.77 -1.49 -8.61
C GLU A 76 -15.78 -0.79 -9.57
N ARG A 77 -14.74 -0.13 -9.03
CA ARG A 77 -13.71 0.60 -9.79
C ARG A 77 -12.65 -0.33 -10.35
N GLY A 78 -13.04 -1.13 -11.35
CA GLY A 78 -12.22 -2.20 -11.91
C GLY A 78 -10.93 -1.71 -12.59
N ILE A 79 -10.90 -0.48 -13.09
CA ILE A 79 -9.71 0.09 -13.76
C ILE A 79 -8.72 0.63 -12.72
N ALA A 80 -9.19 1.35 -11.70
CA ALA A 80 -8.36 1.82 -10.59
C ALA A 80 -7.79 0.65 -9.78
N LEU A 81 -8.57 -0.43 -9.59
CA LEU A 81 -8.11 -1.64 -8.90
C LEU A 81 -6.87 -2.26 -9.58
N LYS A 82 -6.80 -2.25 -10.92
CA LYS A 82 -5.61 -2.74 -11.66
C LYS A 82 -4.37 -1.90 -11.35
N GLY A 83 -4.51 -0.57 -11.31
CA GLY A 83 -3.42 0.34 -10.95
C GLY A 83 -2.93 0.11 -9.52
N LEU A 84 -3.85 -0.08 -8.57
CA LEU A 84 -3.54 -0.35 -7.18
C LEU A 84 -2.80 -1.68 -7.00
N VAL A 85 -3.32 -2.76 -7.59
CA VAL A 85 -2.71 -4.09 -7.49
C VAL A 85 -1.34 -4.11 -8.17
N GLY A 86 -1.22 -3.51 -9.36
CA GLY A 86 0.07 -3.40 -10.06
C GLY A 86 1.12 -2.65 -9.24
N THR A 87 0.72 -1.54 -8.61
CA THR A 87 1.61 -0.77 -7.72
C THR A 87 1.99 -1.57 -6.47
N THR A 88 1.03 -2.30 -5.88
CA THR A 88 1.29 -3.14 -4.70
C THR A 88 2.30 -4.24 -5.01
N ILE A 89 2.18 -4.91 -6.16
CA ILE A 89 3.14 -5.91 -6.61
C ILE A 89 4.53 -5.27 -6.79
N LEU A 90 4.61 -4.10 -7.44
CA LEU A 90 5.87 -3.39 -7.63
C LEU A 90 6.52 -3.01 -6.29
N LEU A 91 5.74 -2.55 -5.31
CA LEU A 91 6.23 -2.24 -3.96
C LEU A 91 6.72 -3.48 -3.22
N ILE A 92 6.03 -4.62 -3.35
CA ILE A 92 6.51 -5.89 -2.78
C ILE A 92 7.85 -6.27 -3.40
N PHE A 93 7.99 -6.20 -4.73
CA PHE A 93 9.26 -6.45 -5.40
C PHE A 93 10.37 -5.51 -4.94
N ALA A 94 10.07 -4.21 -4.81
CA ALA A 94 11.01 -3.22 -4.31
C ALA A 94 11.45 -3.52 -2.86
N LEU A 95 10.52 -3.95 -2.01
CA LEU A 95 10.79 -4.30 -0.61
C LEU A 95 11.67 -5.55 -0.53
N VAL A 96 11.36 -6.61 -1.29
CA VAL A 96 12.17 -7.83 -1.35
C VAL A 96 13.57 -7.54 -1.87
N TRP A 97 13.68 -6.69 -2.91
CA TRP A 97 14.98 -6.27 -3.44
C TRP A 97 15.79 -5.47 -2.42
N TYR A 98 15.15 -4.52 -1.72
CA TYR A 98 15.81 -3.67 -0.73
C TYR A 98 16.31 -4.46 0.48
N PHE A 99 15.54 -5.45 0.94
CA PHE A 99 15.92 -6.30 2.07
C PHE A 99 16.58 -7.62 1.65
N ARG A 100 17.01 -7.76 0.38
CA ARG A 100 17.55 -9.01 -0.16
C ARG A 100 18.70 -9.55 0.67
N ASP A 101 19.63 -8.68 1.10
CA ASP A 101 20.83 -9.09 1.82
C ASP A 101 20.50 -9.57 3.24
N GLN A 102 19.28 -9.34 3.72
CA GLN A 102 18.84 -9.74 5.04
C GLN A 102 17.83 -10.89 5.01
N ILE A 103 17.33 -11.23 3.82
CA ILE A 103 16.40 -12.34 3.56
C ILE A 103 17.16 -13.55 3.01
N PHE A 104 18.20 -13.31 2.20
CA PHE A 104 18.92 -14.36 1.48
C PHE A 104 20.35 -14.63 2.00
N ILE A 105 20.75 -14.01 3.11
CA ILE A 105 21.98 -14.37 3.82
C ILE A 105 21.58 -15.25 5.00
N GLU A 106 21.72 -16.55 4.77
CA GLU A 106 21.75 -17.62 5.77
C GLU A 106 23.22 -18.03 6.00
#